data_AF-A0A564Q9F7-F1
#
_entry.id   AF-A0A564Q9F7-F1
#
_cell.length_a   1.000
_cell.length_b   1.000
_cell.length_c   1.000
_cell.angle_alpha   90.00
_cell.angle_beta   90.00
_cell.angle_gamma   90.00
#
_symmetry.space_group_name_H-M   'P 1'
#
loop_
_entity.id
_entity.type
_entity.pdbx_description
1 polymer ?
#
loop_
_entity_poly.entity_id
_entity_poly.type
_entity_poly.pdbx_seq_one_letter_code
_entity_poly.pdbx_strand_id
1 'polypeptide(L)'
;MKVCKNLAECAFFKEYEGDENRQMSLKSFTLNFCYGETKDRCVRMTVCKELGGPVNIPVNMMPTGHAYPGTDNSDWPENVKNVLRAA
;
A
#
# COMPACT_ATOMS: atom_id res chain seq x y z
N MET A 1 12.29 -14.71 -11.46
CA MET A 1 11.49 -13.53 -11.08
C MET A 1 11.66 -13.28 -9.59
N LYS A 2 11.99 -12.05 -9.17
CA LYS A 2 11.86 -11.69 -7.74
C LYS A 2 10.36 -11.75 -7.44
N VAL A 3 9.96 -12.51 -6.43
CA VAL A 3 8.56 -12.65 -6.01
C VAL A 3 8.36 -11.80 -4.76
N CYS A 4 7.35 -10.93 -4.78
CA CYS A 4 7.01 -10.12 -3.64
C CYS A 4 6.18 -11.01 -2.73
N LYS A 5 6.81 -11.48 -1.65
CA LYS A 5 6.18 -12.40 -0.70
C LYS A 5 4.87 -11.84 -0.13
N ASN A 6 4.75 -10.52 -0.09
CA ASN A 6 3.61 -9.83 0.52
C ASN A 6 2.55 -9.42 -0.50
N LEU A 7 2.78 -9.60 -1.81
CA LEU A 7 1.83 -9.17 -2.85
C LEU A 7 0.54 -9.98 -2.79
N ALA A 8 0.65 -11.29 -2.56
CA ALA A 8 -0.49 -12.19 -2.39
C ALA A 8 -1.33 -11.89 -1.13
N GLU A 9 -0.81 -11.10 -0.19
CA GLU A 9 -1.49 -10.68 1.04
C GLU A 9 -1.81 -9.18 1.05
N CYS A 10 -1.45 -8.47 -0.02
CA CYS A 10 -1.64 -7.03 -0.10
C CYS A 10 -3.11 -6.72 -0.45
N ALA A 11 -3.90 -6.34 0.55
CA ALA A 11 -5.31 -5.97 0.37
C ALA A 11 -5.50 -4.90 -0.72
N PHE A 12 -4.61 -3.91 -0.79
CA PHE A 12 -4.61 -2.90 -1.86
C PHE A 12 -4.49 -3.52 -3.26
N PHE A 13 -3.58 -4.48 -3.43
CA PHE A 13 -3.40 -5.11 -4.75
C PHE A 13 -4.63 -5.93 -5.12
N LYS A 14 -5.14 -6.75 -4.19
CA LYS A 14 -6.34 -7.57 -4.40
C LYS A 14 -7.58 -6.76 -4.73
N GLU A 15 -7.75 -5.61 -4.08
CA GLU A 15 -8.90 -4.74 -4.31
C GLU A 15 -8.92 -4.18 -5.73
N TYR A 16 -7.76 -3.78 -6.25
CA TYR A 16 -7.68 -3.04 -7.51
C TYR A 16 -7.19 -3.88 -8.70
N GLU A 17 -6.72 -5.12 -8.50
CA GLU A 17 -6.18 -5.98 -9.59
C GLU A 17 -7.21 -6.32 -10.67
N GLY A 18 -8.51 -6.13 -10.43
CA GLY A 18 -9.57 -6.30 -11.42
C GLY A 18 -9.92 -5.04 -12.22
N ASP A 19 -9.41 -3.86 -11.83
CA ASP A 19 -9.74 -2.61 -12.51
C ASP A 19 -8.77 -2.36 -13.69
N GLU A 20 -9.29 -2.51 -14.92
CA GLU A 20 -8.54 -2.34 -16.16
C GLU A 20 -7.93 -0.94 -16.31
N ASN A 21 -8.62 0.10 -15.82
CA ASN A 21 -8.12 1.47 -15.88
C ASN A 21 -6.93 1.71 -14.94
N ARG A 22 -6.72 0.80 -14.00
CA ARG A 22 -5.75 0.93 -12.89
C ARG A 22 -4.58 -0.05 -12.99
N GLN A 23 -4.61 -0.98 -13.95
CA GLN A 23 -3.56 -1.98 -14.18
C GLN A 23 -2.17 -1.37 -14.31
N MET A 24 -2.05 -0.26 -15.05
CA MET A 24 -0.75 0.39 -15.25
C MET A 24 -0.18 0.96 -13.95
N SER A 25 -1.01 1.61 -13.14
CA SER A 25 -0.61 2.13 -11.83
C SER A 25 -0.23 1.00 -10.88
N LEU A 26 -1.02 -0.08 -10.81
CA LEU A 26 -0.72 -1.25 -9.99
C LEU A 26 0.58 -1.95 -10.38
N LYS A 27 0.81 -2.11 -11.69
CA LYS A 27 2.06 -2.66 -12.22
C LYS A 27 3.25 -1.78 -11.84
N SER A 28 3.14 -0.46 -12.02
CA SER A 28 4.17 0.50 -11.66
C SER A 28 4.47 0.47 -10.15
N PHE A 29 3.44 0.45 -9.31
CA PHE A 29 3.60 0.35 -7.86
C PHE A 29 4.28 -0.95 -7.44
N THR A 30 3.89 -2.07 -8.04
CA THR A 30 4.50 -3.36 -7.75
C THR A 30 5.97 -3.37 -8.18
N LEU A 31 6.28 -2.86 -9.38
CA LEU A 31 7.66 -2.78 -9.86
C LEU A 31 8.53 -1.90 -8.95
N ASN A 32 8.05 -0.73 -8.54
CA ASN A 32 8.84 0.20 -7.74
C ASN A 32 8.96 -0.23 -6.27
N PHE A 33 7.83 -0.49 -5.61
CA PHE A 33 7.77 -0.69 -4.15
C PHE A 33 7.89 -2.15 -3.70
N CYS A 34 7.81 -3.12 -4.61
CA CYS A 34 8.02 -4.53 -4.26
C CYS A 34 9.34 -5.09 -4.81
N TYR A 35 9.78 -4.63 -5.98
CA TYR A 35 10.95 -5.19 -6.69
C TYR A 35 12.09 -4.21 -6.95
N GLY A 36 11.78 -2.93 -6.94
CA GLY A 36 12.67 -1.85 -7.36
C GLY A 36 13.39 -1.19 -6.20
N GLU A 37 14.05 -0.08 -6.53
CA GLU A 37 14.91 0.67 -5.62
C GLU A 37 14.14 1.38 -4.50
N THR A 38 12.84 1.60 -4.67
CA THR A 38 11.99 2.28 -3.68
C THR A 38 11.29 1.30 -2.74
N LYS A 39 11.64 0.01 -2.76
CA LYS A 39 11.07 -1.02 -1.87
C LYS A 39 11.16 -0.62 -0.40
N ASP A 40 12.31 -0.10 0.02
CA ASP A 40 12.54 0.31 1.42
C ASP A 40 11.82 1.62 1.77
N ARG A 41 11.20 2.28 0.79
CA ARG A 41 10.37 3.50 0.94
C ARG A 41 8.88 3.21 0.88
N CYS A 42 8.46 1.96 0.95
CA CYS A 42 7.05 1.59 0.97
C CYS A 42 6.42 1.95 2.32
N VAL A 43 5.82 3.14 2.42
CA VAL A 43 5.13 3.64 3.62
C VAL A 43 4.04 2.68 4.06
N ARG A 44 3.29 2.09 3.12
CA ARG A 44 2.29 1.05 3.43
C ARG A 44 2.92 -0.13 4.19
N MET A 45 4.13 -0.54 3.84
CA MET A 45 4.83 -1.62 4.53
C MET A 45 5.32 -1.19 5.92
N THR A 46 5.76 0.06 6.08
CA THR A 46 6.12 0.62 7.39
C THR A 46 4.92 0.62 8.32
N VAL A 47 3.78 1.15 7.86
CA VAL A 47 2.51 1.13 8.63
C VAL A 47 2.11 -0.30 8.99
N CYS A 48 2.27 -1.25 8.06
CA CYS A 48 2.03 -2.68 8.33
C CYS A 48 2.81 -3.21 9.53
N LYS A 49 4.11 -2.91 9.57
CA LYS A 49 5.01 -3.39 10.62
C LYS A 49 4.71 -2.74 11.96
N GLU A 50 4.52 -1.42 11.97
CA GLU A 50 4.21 -0.65 13.18
C GLU A 50 2.87 -1.04 13.80
N LEU A 51 1.86 -1.32 12.97
CA LEU A 51 0.52 -1.69 13.43
C LEU A 51 0.32 -3.20 13.57
N GLY A 52 1.37 -4.01 13.43
CA GLY A 52 1.30 -5.45 13.70
C GLY A 52 0.55 -6.28 12.65
N GLY A 53 0.42 -5.80 11.41
CA GLY A 53 -0.04 -6.61 10.28
C GLY A 53 -0.90 -5.91 9.24
N PRO A 54 -1.20 -6.59 8.12
CA PRO A 54 -1.89 -6.00 6.97
C PRO A 54 -3.38 -5.70 7.21
N VAL A 55 -3.99 -6.36 8.21
CA VAL A 55 -5.40 -6.16 8.59
C VAL A 55 -5.68 -4.76 9.15
N ASN A 56 -4.64 -4.09 9.66
CA ASN A 56 -4.74 -2.77 10.26
C ASN A 56 -4.49 -1.63 9.26
N ILE A 57 -4.35 -1.96 7.98
CA ILE A 57 -4.07 -0.98 6.93
C ILE A 57 -5.31 -0.75 6.06
N PRO A 58 -5.73 0.51 5.87
CA PRO A 58 -6.79 0.84 4.94
C PRO A 58 -6.54 0.25 3.56
N VAL A 59 -7.57 -0.35 2.96
CA VAL A 59 -7.46 -1.00 1.65
C VAL A 59 -7.04 -0.01 0.57
N ASN A 60 -7.52 1.24 0.65
CA ASN A 60 -7.24 2.32 -0.29
C ASN A 60 -5.90 3.05 -0.05
N MET A 61 -5.07 2.62 0.92
CA MET A 61 -3.75 3.22 1.12
C MET A 61 -2.76 2.75 0.05
N MET A 62 -2.19 3.69 -0.71
CA MET A 62 -1.12 3.43 -1.67
C MET A 62 0.23 3.11 -0.98
N PRO A 63 1.18 2.48 -1.69
CA PRO A 63 2.55 2.28 -1.17
C PRO A 63 3.25 3.57 -0.70
N THR A 64 2.84 4.73 -1.23
CA THR A 64 3.34 6.06 -0.87
C THR A 64 2.74 6.62 0.42
N GLY A 65 1.74 5.96 1.02
CA GLY A 65 1.05 6.45 2.23
C GLY A 65 -0.14 7.38 1.96
N HIS A 66 -0.40 7.72 0.69
CA HIS A 66 -1.57 8.51 0.30
C HIS A 66 -2.80 7.63 0.00
N ALA A 67 -3.99 8.21 0.11
CA ALA A 67 -5.21 7.56 -0.33
C ALA A 67 -5.21 7.39 -1.86
N TYR A 68 -5.78 6.29 -2.33
CA TYR A 68 -5.87 6.00 -3.75
C TYR A 68 -6.72 7.06 -4.48
N PRO A 69 -6.36 7.47 -5.72
CA PRO A 69 -7.13 8.47 -6.45
C PRO A 69 -8.64 8.15 -6.54
N GLY A 70 -9.48 9.15 -6.27
CA GLY A 70 -10.93 8.98 -6.20
C GLY A 70 -11.45 8.44 -4.85
N THR A 71 -10.57 8.27 -3.87
CA THR A 71 -10.90 7.98 -2.46
C THR A 71 -10.24 9.02 -1.55
N ASP A 72 -10.47 8.93 -0.24
CA ASP A 72 -9.82 9.79 0.75
C ASP A 72 -9.35 9.02 2.00
N ASN A 73 -8.75 9.73 2.95
CA ASN A 73 -8.22 9.19 4.21
C ASN A 73 -9.01 9.65 5.44
N SER A 74 -10.22 10.17 5.27
CA SER A 74 -11.03 10.72 6.37
C SER A 74 -11.33 9.65 7.42
N ASP A 75 -11.73 8.47 6.94
CA ASP A 75 -12.09 7.31 7.76
C ASP A 75 -10.90 6.44 8.18
N TRP A 76 -9.67 6.88 7.90
CA TRP A 76 -8.51 6.11 8.33
C TRP A 76 -8.41 6.10 9.86
N PRO A 77 -8.13 4.93 10.47
CA PRO A 77 -7.91 4.83 11.90
C PRO A 77 -6.83 5.81 12.39
N GLU A 78 -7.02 6.40 13.58
CA GLU A 78 -6.07 7.39 14.11
C GLU A 78 -4.66 6.81 14.33
N ASN A 79 -4.53 5.53 14.68
CA ASN A 79 -3.22 4.86 14.76
C ASN A 79 -2.49 4.87 13.41
N VAL A 80 -3.19 4.67 12.29
CA VAL A 80 -2.64 4.77 10.93
C VAL A 80 -2.16 6.19 10.66
N LYS A 81 -3.00 7.20 10.95
CA LYS A 81 -2.64 8.62 10.76
C LYS A 81 -1.44 9.02 11.62
N ASN A 82 -1.33 8.49 12.84
CA ASN A 82 -0.20 8.77 13.73
C ASN A 82 1.11 8.19 13.18
N VAL A 83 1.10 6.96 12.64
CA VAL A 83 2.29 6.40 11.98
C VAL A 83 2.67 7.21 10.75
N LEU A 84 1.71 7.65 9.94
CA LEU A 84 1.97 8.47 8.76
C LEU A 84 2.58 9.84 9.08
N ARG A 85 2.25 10.44 10.22
CA ARG A 85 2.85 11.71 10.67
C ARG A 85 4.30 11.55 11.12
N ALA A 86 4.71 10.33 11.46
CA ALA A 86 6.05 10.00 11.96
C ALA A 86 6.97 9.38 10.88
N ALA A 87 6.41 8.97 9.74
CA ALA A 87 7.10 8.35 8.61
C ALA A 87 7.55 9.39 7.57
#